data_AF-A0A0S8IQU9-F1
#
_entry.id   AF-A0A0S8IQU9-F1
#
_cell.length_a   1.000
_cell.length_b   1.000
_cell.length_c   1.000
_cell.angle_alpha   90.00
_cell.angle_beta   90.00
_cell.angle_gamma   90.00
#
_symmetry.space_group_name_H-M   'P 1'
#
loop_
_entity.id
_entity.type
_entity.pdbx_description
1 polymer ?
#
loop_
_entity_poly.entity_id
_entity_poly.type
_entity_poly.pdbx_seq_one_letter_code
_entity_poly.pdbx_strand_id
1 'polypeptide(L)'
;MRFLKVFSLIIFPILLLLSNPIFAQTDPGVPDTVKFGEWKACVPCPPCSGRAIVPVEFFNDEDVIGFILLLKESQILDIDTLLFAEEYSEIISLWGLGIGDSSGNEDISNSFSVGAVSFNDSIPPIFESKTILHLYFAVIDTGIASLDSLRLKLPPGDVFTKFTLPSADEFVPQFLKTEYHITPTPQGDANLDGEVNLGDVIYLARYIFGKEPIIFDKCTPCEDINGDGNLDLSDVIELAHYILGH
;
A
#
# COMPACT_ATOMS: atom_id res chain seq x y z
N MET A 1 11.93 9.89 45.49
CA MET A 1 12.59 11.13 45.04
C MET A 1 12.80 11.04 43.54
N ARG A 2 12.07 11.88 42.79
CA ARG A 2 12.28 12.39 41.42
C ARG A 2 12.75 11.46 40.28
N PHE A 3 11.81 11.27 39.34
CA PHE A 3 11.89 11.43 37.88
C PHE A 3 13.27 11.65 37.23
N LEU A 4 13.54 10.90 36.16
CA LEU A 4 13.94 11.50 34.89
C LEU A 4 13.52 10.60 33.70
N LYS A 5 12.70 11.16 32.80
CA LYS A 5 12.45 10.68 31.44
C LYS A 5 13.77 10.80 30.67
N VAL A 6 14.18 9.76 29.94
CA VAL A 6 15.26 9.86 28.95
C VAL A 6 14.63 9.81 27.57
N PHE A 7 14.68 10.96 26.89
CA PHE A 7 14.53 11.11 25.46
C PHE A 7 15.55 10.21 24.75
N SER A 8 15.11 9.30 23.87
CA SER A 8 15.99 8.66 22.91
C SER A 8 15.75 9.30 21.54
N LEU A 9 16.57 10.31 21.26
CA LEU A 9 16.74 10.91 19.94
C LEU A 9 17.71 10.00 19.18
N ILE A 10 17.21 9.03 18.42
CA ILE A 10 18.08 8.25 17.52
C ILE A 10 18.23 9.07 16.25
N ILE A 11 19.42 9.69 16.18
CA ILE A 11 19.99 10.38 15.04
C ILE A 11 20.11 9.37 13.88
N PHE A 12 19.25 9.50 12.88
CA PHE A 12 19.47 8.87 11.57
C PHE A 12 20.69 9.57 10.93
N PRO A 13 21.73 8.83 10.50
CA PRO A 13 22.93 9.47 10.01
C PRO A 13 22.63 10.20 8.70
N ILE A 14 23.00 11.48 8.70
CA ILE A 14 23.02 12.38 7.57
C ILE A 14 23.91 11.77 6.48
N LEU A 15 23.29 11.21 5.44
CA LEU A 15 23.91 10.97 4.14
C LEU A 15 23.62 12.17 3.23
N LEU A 16 24.09 13.35 3.61
CA LEU A 16 24.19 14.51 2.72
C LEU A 16 25.58 14.47 2.08
N LEU A 17 25.68 13.83 0.92
CA LEU A 17 26.82 13.97 0.02
C LEU A 17 26.31 14.36 -1.37
N LEU A 18 26.36 15.66 -1.64
CA LEU A 18 26.59 16.30 -2.94
C LEU A 18 25.74 15.78 -4.12
N SER A 19 24.46 16.15 -4.19
CA SER A 19 23.76 16.16 -5.48
C SER A 19 24.10 17.45 -6.24
N ASN A 20 24.88 17.31 -7.31
CA ASN A 20 24.80 18.25 -8.42
C ASN A 20 23.34 18.26 -8.91
N PRO A 21 22.79 19.37 -9.44
CA PRO A 21 21.46 19.39 -10.02
C PRO A 21 21.52 18.67 -11.38
N ILE A 22 21.77 17.37 -11.35
CA ILE A 22 21.60 16.49 -12.49
C ILE A 22 20.10 16.23 -12.50
N PHE A 23 19.43 16.80 -13.50
CA PHE A 23 18.08 16.40 -13.87
C PHE A 23 17.99 14.89 -13.79
N ALA A 24 16.96 14.35 -13.13
CA ALA A 24 16.66 12.92 -13.18
C ALA A 24 16.92 12.42 -14.60
N GLN A 25 17.79 11.41 -14.72
CA GLN A 25 18.25 10.95 -16.01
C GLN A 25 17.04 10.50 -16.84
N THR A 26 17.13 10.60 -18.16
CA THR A 26 16.14 9.94 -19.01
C THR A 26 16.28 8.45 -18.78
N ASP A 27 15.19 7.87 -18.32
CA ASP A 27 14.92 6.44 -18.21
C ASP A 27 15.63 5.63 -19.33
N PRO A 28 16.55 4.71 -18.99
CA PRO A 28 17.46 4.10 -19.95
C PRO A 28 16.86 2.89 -20.67
N GLY A 29 15.79 3.06 -21.43
CA GLY A 29 15.25 1.96 -22.20
C GLY A 29 13.79 2.13 -22.57
N VAL A 30 13.00 1.10 -22.29
CA VAL A 30 11.55 1.15 -22.29
C VAL A 30 11.11 1.93 -21.06
N PRO A 31 10.15 2.87 -21.16
CA PRO A 31 9.77 3.64 -20.00
C PRO A 31 9.25 2.79 -18.82
N ASP A 32 9.98 2.84 -17.72
CA ASP A 32 9.65 2.28 -16.43
C ASP A 32 8.38 2.89 -15.88
N THR A 33 7.60 2.08 -15.17
CA THR A 33 6.28 2.49 -14.71
C THR A 33 6.02 2.06 -13.28
N VAL A 34 5.46 2.97 -12.50
CA VAL A 34 4.78 2.69 -11.22
C VAL A 34 3.28 2.85 -11.44
N LYS A 35 2.53 1.80 -11.14
CA LYS A 35 1.07 1.81 -11.18
C LYS A 35 0.50 1.06 -9.97
N PHE A 36 -0.82 0.97 -9.91
CA PHE A 36 -1.52 0.29 -8.84
C PHE A 36 -2.31 -0.90 -9.39
N GLY A 37 -2.26 -2.00 -8.65
CA GLY A 37 -3.04 -3.20 -8.95
C GLY A 37 -4.51 -3.06 -8.55
N GLU A 38 -5.21 -4.18 -8.52
CA GLU A 38 -6.60 -4.23 -8.07
C GLU A 38 -6.71 -3.88 -6.58
N TRP A 39 -7.53 -2.88 -6.28
CA TRP A 39 -7.79 -2.45 -4.91
C TRP A 39 -8.70 -3.45 -4.22
N LYS A 40 -8.43 -3.73 -2.94
CA LYS A 40 -9.38 -4.41 -2.06
C LYS A 40 -9.77 -3.47 -0.94
N ALA A 41 -11.05 -3.31 -0.67
CA ALA A 41 -11.53 -2.43 0.39
C ALA A 41 -12.67 -3.10 1.17
N CYS A 42 -12.62 -2.95 2.49
CA CYS A 42 -13.65 -3.42 3.41
C CYS A 42 -14.15 -2.23 4.24
N VAL A 43 -15.40 -1.81 4.04
CA VAL A 43 -16.08 -0.74 4.80
C VAL A 43 -17.46 -1.24 5.24
N PRO A 44 -17.62 -1.68 6.50
CA PRO A 44 -18.82 -2.43 6.92
C PRO A 44 -20.10 -1.57 7.01
N CYS A 45 -19.99 -0.25 7.20
CA CYS A 45 -21.12 0.67 7.23
C CYS A 45 -20.65 2.13 7.14
N PRO A 46 -21.48 3.08 6.70
CA PRO A 46 -21.29 4.50 7.00
C PRO A 46 -22.08 4.91 8.25
N PRO A 47 -21.56 5.78 9.16
CA PRO A 47 -20.20 6.27 9.27
C PRO A 47 -19.34 5.29 10.08
N CYS A 48 -18.62 4.40 9.41
CA CYS A 48 -17.71 3.44 10.05
C CYS A 48 -16.39 3.45 9.29
N SER A 49 -15.27 3.34 10.01
CA SER A 49 -13.96 3.22 9.39
C SER A 49 -13.77 1.80 8.85
N GLY A 50 -13.11 1.71 7.71
CA GLY A 50 -12.76 0.47 7.04
C GLY A 50 -11.26 0.34 6.82
N ARG A 51 -10.88 -0.55 5.91
CA ARG A 51 -9.51 -0.72 5.45
C ARG A 51 -9.46 -0.92 3.94
N ALA A 52 -8.35 -0.50 3.34
CA ALA A 52 -8.05 -0.77 1.95
C ALA A 52 -6.62 -1.30 1.80
N ILE A 53 -6.44 -2.22 0.86
CA ILE A 53 -5.14 -2.69 0.40
C ILE A 53 -4.97 -2.26 -1.05
N VAL A 54 -3.84 -1.64 -1.33
CA VAL A 54 -3.48 -1.22 -2.67
C VAL A 54 -2.14 -1.86 -3.04
N PRO A 55 -2.13 -2.82 -3.98
CA PRO A 55 -0.90 -3.32 -4.56
C PRO A 55 -0.22 -2.21 -5.37
N VAL A 56 1.08 -2.04 -5.18
CA VAL A 56 1.92 -1.17 -6.02
C VAL A 56 2.71 -2.05 -6.96
N GLU A 57 2.50 -1.85 -8.25
CA GLU A 57 3.09 -2.65 -9.32
C GLU A 57 4.15 -1.85 -10.07
N PHE A 58 5.31 -2.48 -10.26
CA PHE A 58 6.40 -1.92 -11.05
C PHE A 58 6.50 -2.64 -12.40
N PHE A 59 6.90 -1.89 -13.41
CA PHE A 59 7.55 -2.37 -14.62
C PHE A 59 8.91 -1.68 -14.69
N ASN A 60 9.97 -2.45 -14.89
CA ASN A 60 11.32 -1.94 -15.09
C ASN A 60 12.13 -2.82 -16.06
N ASP A 61 12.88 -2.25 -17.00
CA ASP A 61 13.69 -3.03 -17.94
C ASP A 61 15.19 -3.14 -17.57
N GLU A 62 15.59 -2.53 -16.46
CA GLU A 62 16.91 -2.61 -15.84
C GLU A 62 16.90 -3.07 -14.38
N ASP A 63 18.08 -3.32 -13.81
CA ASP A 63 18.24 -3.53 -12.37
C ASP A 63 17.97 -2.23 -11.59
N VAL A 64 17.18 -2.32 -10.52
CA VAL A 64 16.90 -1.22 -9.59
C VAL A 64 17.40 -1.58 -8.20
N ILE A 65 18.30 -0.78 -7.62
CA ILE A 65 18.81 -0.99 -6.26
C ILE A 65 18.03 -0.24 -5.20
N GLY A 66 17.19 0.71 -5.59
CA GLY A 66 16.38 1.46 -4.65
C GLY A 66 15.34 2.32 -5.32
N PHE A 67 14.37 2.77 -4.54
CA PHE A 67 13.36 3.69 -5.01
C PHE A 67 12.86 4.57 -3.86
N ILE A 68 12.31 5.72 -4.24
CA ILE A 68 11.49 6.56 -3.38
C ILE A 68 10.19 6.80 -4.13
N LEU A 69 9.06 6.40 -3.55
CA LEU A 69 7.73 6.80 -4.00
C LEU A 69 7.28 7.96 -3.13
N LEU A 70 6.95 9.10 -3.73
CA LEU A 70 6.33 10.22 -3.03
C LEU A 70 4.89 10.34 -3.49
N LEU A 71 3.95 10.03 -2.60
CA LEU A 71 2.55 9.82 -2.92
C LEU A 71 1.66 10.82 -2.17
N LYS A 72 0.54 11.17 -2.80
CA LYS A 72 -0.55 11.94 -2.21
C LYS A 72 -1.82 11.10 -2.24
N GLU A 73 -2.48 11.01 -1.09
CA GLU A 73 -3.72 10.27 -0.89
C GLU A 73 -4.92 11.20 -0.78
N SER A 74 -6.10 10.70 -1.19
CA SER A 74 -7.38 11.37 -0.95
C SER A 74 -7.70 11.44 0.54
N GLN A 75 -8.53 12.41 0.95
CA GLN A 75 -8.92 12.63 2.35
C GLN A 75 -9.66 11.47 3.04
N ILE A 76 -10.15 10.49 2.28
CA ILE A 76 -10.85 9.31 2.83
C ILE A 76 -9.90 8.16 3.16
N LEU A 77 -8.61 8.30 2.84
CA LEU A 77 -7.56 7.36 3.16
C LEU A 77 -6.62 7.96 4.22
N ASP A 78 -6.10 7.09 5.06
CA ASP A 78 -5.02 7.38 6.00
C ASP A 78 -4.06 6.19 5.97
N ILE A 79 -2.83 6.40 5.50
CA ILE A 79 -1.84 5.34 5.40
C ILE A 79 -1.50 4.80 6.79
N ASP A 80 -1.62 3.48 6.97
CA ASP A 80 -1.34 2.81 8.24
C ASP A 80 0.02 2.11 8.17
N THR A 81 0.15 1.16 7.24
CA THR A 81 1.30 0.25 7.16
C THR A 81 1.59 -0.10 5.69
N LEU A 82 2.80 -0.60 5.43
CA LEU A 82 3.16 -1.21 4.15
C LEU A 82 3.81 -2.57 4.38
N LEU A 83 3.66 -3.47 3.41
CA LEU A 83 4.33 -4.77 3.41
C LEU A 83 4.89 -5.07 2.02
N PHE A 84 6.15 -5.46 1.94
CA PHE A 84 6.75 -5.94 0.70
C PHE A 84 6.20 -7.31 0.31
N ALA A 85 6.02 -7.56 -0.98
CA ALA A 85 5.77 -8.92 -1.44
C ALA A 85 6.93 -9.83 -1.05
N GLU A 86 6.64 -11.08 -0.71
CA GLU A 86 7.58 -12.00 -0.05
C GLU A 86 8.92 -12.09 -0.81
N GLU A 87 8.84 -12.22 -2.13
CA GLU A 87 10.01 -12.30 -3.03
C GLU A 87 10.92 -11.06 -3.01
N TYR A 88 10.40 -9.87 -2.68
CA TYR A 88 11.19 -8.64 -2.58
C TYR A 88 11.54 -8.30 -1.13
N SER A 89 10.84 -8.87 -0.17
CA SER A 89 11.11 -8.67 1.26
C SER A 89 12.48 -9.22 1.67
N GLU A 90 12.97 -10.25 0.97
CA GLU A 90 14.31 -10.80 1.17
C GLU A 90 15.41 -9.99 0.45
N ILE A 91 15.06 -9.32 -0.65
CA ILE A 91 15.98 -8.51 -1.47
C ILE A 91 16.23 -7.15 -0.81
N ILE A 92 15.17 -6.54 -0.26
CA ILE A 92 15.21 -5.18 0.26
C ILE A 92 15.94 -5.15 1.61
N SER A 93 17.03 -4.39 1.67
CA SER A 93 17.91 -4.33 2.84
C SER A 93 17.44 -3.32 3.88
N LEU A 94 16.87 -2.21 3.43
CA LEU A 94 16.34 -1.14 4.28
C LEU A 94 15.14 -0.49 3.61
N TRP A 95 14.13 -0.18 4.40
CA TRP A 95 12.96 0.55 3.95
C TRP A 95 12.44 1.50 5.03
N GLY A 96 11.61 2.45 4.64
CA GLY A 96 10.96 3.37 5.55
C GLY A 96 9.66 3.94 4.96
N LEU A 97 8.72 4.21 5.86
CA LEU A 97 7.50 4.97 5.60
C LEU A 97 7.65 6.34 6.27
N GLY A 98 7.61 7.41 5.49
CA GLY A 98 7.59 8.77 5.99
C GLY A 98 6.21 9.39 5.77
N ILE A 99 5.54 9.82 6.84
CA ILE A 99 4.23 10.47 6.76
C ILE A 99 4.43 11.98 6.73
N GLY A 100 3.81 12.65 5.76
CA GLY A 100 3.82 14.10 5.65
C GLY A 100 2.90 14.72 6.70
N ASP A 101 3.47 15.40 7.69
CA ASP A 101 2.70 16.23 8.63
C ASP A 101 2.38 17.57 7.97
N SER A 102 1.09 17.89 7.91
CA SER A 102 0.55 19.11 7.30
C SER A 102 0.62 20.32 8.23
N SER A 103 1.52 20.38 9.22
CA SER A 103 1.62 21.48 10.19
C SER A 103 2.05 22.80 9.52
N GLY A 104 1.12 23.38 8.75
CA GLY A 104 1.22 24.66 8.05
C GLY A 104 1.43 24.59 6.53
N ASN A 105 1.54 23.41 5.91
CA ASN A 105 1.77 23.29 4.46
C ASN A 105 0.74 22.37 3.78
N GLU A 106 -0.15 22.97 2.98
CA GLU A 106 -1.18 22.26 2.22
C GLU A 106 -0.62 21.39 1.08
N ASP A 107 0.60 21.65 0.61
CA ASP A 107 1.20 20.88 -0.48
C ASP A 107 1.52 19.44 -0.06
N ILE A 108 1.88 19.26 1.22
CA ILE A 108 2.25 17.98 1.83
C ILE A 108 1.13 17.35 2.66
N SER A 109 -0.04 17.98 2.75
CA SER A 109 -1.18 17.35 3.42
C SER A 109 -1.59 16.08 2.70
N ASN A 110 -1.91 15.05 3.48
CA ASN A 110 -2.26 13.71 2.99
C ASN A 110 -1.22 13.18 2.00
N SER A 111 0.05 13.32 2.36
CA SER A 111 1.14 12.77 1.57
C SER A 111 1.99 11.86 2.42
N PHE A 112 2.60 10.87 1.78
CA PHE A 112 3.54 9.99 2.41
C PHE A 112 4.61 9.59 1.40
N SER A 113 5.70 9.05 1.93
CA SER A 113 6.81 8.56 1.14
C SER A 113 7.13 7.13 1.53
N VAL A 114 7.41 6.32 0.53
CA VAL A 114 7.93 4.97 0.71
C VAL A 114 9.32 4.93 0.11
N GLY A 115 10.33 4.72 0.94
CA GLY A 115 11.70 4.53 0.50
C GLY A 115 12.13 3.09 0.70
N ALA A 116 12.84 2.51 -0.26
CA ALA A 116 13.47 1.21 -0.13
C ALA A 116 14.82 1.19 -0.84
N VAL A 117 15.78 0.45 -0.29
CA VAL A 117 17.11 0.24 -0.87
C VAL A 117 17.61 -1.17 -0.58
N SER A 118 18.26 -1.76 -1.57
CA SER A 118 19.06 -2.98 -1.43
C SER A 118 20.54 -2.64 -1.50
N PHE A 119 21.35 -3.29 -0.67
CA PHE A 119 22.80 -3.11 -0.63
C PHE A 119 23.58 -4.27 -1.23
N ASN A 120 22.98 -5.46 -1.23
CA ASN A 120 23.66 -6.71 -1.59
C ASN A 120 23.13 -7.32 -2.89
N ASP A 121 21.98 -6.85 -3.36
CA ASP A 121 21.29 -7.38 -4.53
C ASP A 121 20.57 -6.22 -5.26
N SER A 122 19.85 -6.53 -6.33
CA SER A 122 18.96 -5.60 -7.05
C SER A 122 17.58 -6.21 -7.24
N ILE A 123 16.58 -5.34 -7.40
CA ILE A 123 15.33 -5.73 -8.03
C ILE A 123 15.66 -5.95 -9.51
N PRO A 124 15.54 -7.18 -10.04
CA PRO A 124 15.88 -7.45 -11.44
C PRO A 124 14.85 -6.82 -12.38
N PRO A 125 15.11 -6.81 -13.70
CA PRO A 125 14.13 -6.40 -14.70
C PRO A 125 12.78 -7.12 -14.55
N ILE A 126 11.70 -6.35 -14.56
CA ILE A 126 10.30 -6.78 -14.45
C ILE A 126 9.59 -6.42 -15.76
N PHE A 127 9.58 -7.38 -16.69
CA PHE A 127 8.98 -7.20 -18.02
C PHE A 127 7.45 -7.35 -18.05
N GLU A 128 6.86 -7.84 -16.95
CA GLU A 128 5.42 -7.92 -16.74
C GLU A 128 5.11 -7.25 -15.41
N SER A 129 4.22 -6.24 -15.39
CA SER A 129 3.95 -5.49 -14.16
C SER A 129 3.72 -6.42 -12.98
N LYS A 130 4.45 -6.20 -11.90
CA LYS A 130 4.44 -7.09 -10.74
C LYS A 130 4.35 -6.31 -9.44
N THR A 131 3.56 -6.83 -8.51
CA THR A 131 3.39 -6.23 -7.18
C THR A 131 4.68 -6.31 -6.38
N ILE A 132 5.24 -5.15 -6.04
CA ILE A 132 6.44 -5.05 -5.20
C ILE A 132 6.07 -4.92 -3.73
N LEU A 133 5.02 -4.18 -3.44
CA LEU A 133 4.55 -3.92 -2.08
C LEU A 133 3.04 -3.70 -2.05
N HIS A 134 2.47 -3.90 -0.88
CA HIS A 134 1.09 -3.63 -0.54
C HIS A 134 1.04 -2.45 0.42
N LEU A 135 0.24 -1.45 0.10
CA LEU A 135 -0.08 -0.33 0.98
C LEU A 135 -1.38 -0.63 1.71
N TYR A 136 -1.37 -0.52 3.03
CA TYR A 136 -2.53 -0.71 3.90
C TYR A 136 -3.00 0.65 4.41
N PHE A 137 -4.25 0.99 4.12
CA PHE A 137 -4.87 2.22 4.55
C PHE A 137 -5.99 1.93 5.54
N ALA A 138 -6.11 2.78 6.55
CA ALA A 138 -7.39 3.02 7.19
C ALA A 138 -8.28 3.82 6.24
N VAL A 139 -9.54 3.40 6.09
CA VAL A 139 -10.53 4.10 5.29
C VAL A 139 -11.47 4.84 6.22
N ILE A 140 -11.58 6.14 6.07
CA ILE A 140 -12.33 7.00 7.00
C ILE A 140 -13.82 7.07 6.61
N ASP A 141 -14.10 7.03 5.30
CA ASP A 141 -15.45 7.06 4.75
C ASP A 141 -15.49 6.41 3.35
N THR A 142 -16.69 6.20 2.84
CA THR A 142 -16.96 5.81 1.46
C THR A 142 -16.78 6.98 0.49
N GLY A 143 -16.58 6.69 -0.79
CA GLY A 143 -16.39 7.70 -1.83
C GLY A 143 -15.23 7.38 -2.76
N ILE A 144 -14.76 8.38 -3.50
CA ILE A 144 -13.65 8.20 -4.44
C ILE A 144 -12.34 8.35 -3.69
N ALA A 145 -11.62 7.24 -3.58
CA ALA A 145 -10.26 7.19 -3.11
C ALA A 145 -9.30 7.42 -4.29
N SER A 146 -8.17 8.08 -4.05
CA SER A 146 -7.15 8.29 -5.09
C SER A 146 -5.74 8.26 -4.54
N LEU A 147 -4.82 7.73 -5.33
CA LEU A 147 -3.38 7.86 -5.11
C LEU A 147 -2.74 8.50 -6.34
N ASP A 148 -1.98 9.56 -6.10
CA ASP A 148 -1.20 10.25 -7.12
C ASP A 148 0.26 10.44 -6.66
N SER A 149 1.15 10.65 -7.61
CA SER A 149 2.52 11.09 -7.32
C SER A 149 2.52 12.55 -6.91
N LEU A 150 3.42 12.88 -5.99
CA LEU A 150 3.64 14.25 -5.55
C LEU A 150 5.04 14.70 -5.98
N ARG A 151 5.11 15.95 -6.45
CA ARG A 151 6.37 16.64 -6.73
C ARG A 151 6.46 17.89 -5.87
N LEU A 152 7.37 17.86 -4.91
CA LEU A 152 7.63 18.98 -4.00
C LEU A 152 8.77 19.82 -4.52
N LYS A 153 8.52 21.12 -4.71
CA LYS A 153 9.54 22.09 -5.09
C LYS A 153 10.23 22.60 -3.84
N LEU A 154 11.34 21.97 -3.46
CA LEU A 154 12.13 22.34 -2.28
C LEU A 154 13.50 22.88 -2.72
N PRO A 155 14.03 23.96 -2.14
CA PRO A 155 15.43 24.34 -2.35
C PRO A 155 16.37 23.39 -1.59
N PRO A 156 17.48 22.90 -2.18
CA PRO A 156 18.05 23.27 -3.47
C PRO A 156 17.56 22.45 -4.68
N GLY A 157 16.69 21.46 -4.51
CA GLY A 157 16.17 20.64 -5.59
C GLY A 157 14.83 19.97 -5.28
N ASP A 158 14.03 19.72 -6.32
CA ASP A 158 12.72 19.10 -6.19
C ASP A 158 12.82 17.68 -5.61
N VAL A 159 11.82 17.28 -4.82
CA VAL A 159 11.65 15.91 -4.32
C VAL A 159 10.45 15.30 -5.02
N PHE A 160 10.65 14.12 -5.60
CA PHE A 160 9.65 13.39 -6.39
C PHE A 160 9.95 11.90 -6.39
N THR A 161 9.01 11.11 -6.92
CA THR A 161 9.18 9.67 -7.13
C THR A 161 10.36 9.37 -8.05
N LYS A 162 11.25 8.47 -7.63
CA LYS A 162 12.48 8.13 -8.37
C LYS A 162 12.92 6.70 -8.14
N PHE A 163 13.57 6.13 -9.14
CA PHE A 163 14.31 4.86 -9.06
C PHE A 163 15.81 5.14 -9.04
N THR A 164 16.57 4.23 -8.45
CA THR A 164 18.02 4.30 -8.31
C THR A 164 18.65 3.06 -8.94
N LEU A 165 19.55 3.29 -9.90
CA LEU A 165 20.30 2.26 -10.61
C LEU A 165 21.51 1.77 -9.79
N PRO A 166 22.07 0.58 -10.09
CA PRO A 166 23.31 0.11 -9.48
C PRO A 166 24.50 1.08 -9.60
N SER A 167 24.51 1.94 -10.62
CA SER A 167 25.50 3.00 -10.81
C SER A 167 25.33 4.19 -9.86
N ALA A 168 24.30 4.17 -9.00
CA ALA A 168 23.82 5.27 -8.15
C ALA A 168 23.24 6.47 -8.94
N ASP A 169 22.97 6.29 -10.23
CA ASP A 169 22.19 7.24 -11.01
C ASP A 169 20.69 7.12 -10.68
N GLU A 170 19.97 8.24 -10.78
CA GLU A 170 18.55 8.32 -10.46
C GLU A 170 17.73 8.81 -11.66
N PHE A 171 16.54 8.24 -11.85
CA PHE A 171 15.61 8.65 -12.88
C PHE A 171 14.15 8.64 -12.37
N VAL A 172 13.26 9.29 -13.13
CA VAL A 172 11.83 9.36 -12.79
C VAL A 172 11.06 8.34 -13.61
N PRO A 173 10.46 7.31 -12.99
CA PRO A 173 9.57 6.40 -13.70
C PRO A 173 8.26 7.11 -14.08
N GLN A 174 7.58 6.60 -15.10
CA GLN A 174 6.21 7.02 -15.38
C GLN A 174 5.29 6.59 -14.25
N PHE A 175 4.54 7.54 -13.71
CA PHE A 175 3.59 7.25 -12.64
C PHE A 175 2.16 7.29 -13.18
N LEU A 176 1.40 6.23 -12.93
CA LEU A 176 -0.01 6.14 -13.28
C LEU A 176 -0.86 6.32 -12.03
N LYS A 177 -1.51 7.48 -11.92
CA LYS A 177 -2.50 7.73 -10.87
C LYS A 177 -3.63 6.70 -10.92
N THR A 178 -4.23 6.46 -9.77
CA THR A 178 -5.40 5.57 -9.65
C THR A 178 -6.51 6.26 -8.87
N GLU A 179 -7.75 5.92 -9.24
CA GLU A 179 -8.96 6.29 -8.53
C GLU A 179 -9.79 5.02 -8.31
N TYR A 180 -10.38 4.87 -7.13
CA TYR A 180 -11.18 3.71 -6.76
C TYR A 180 -12.42 4.16 -6.00
N HIS A 181 -13.59 3.68 -6.39
CA HIS A 181 -14.84 4.03 -5.72
C HIS A 181 -15.11 3.05 -4.58
N ILE A 182 -14.84 3.49 -3.35
CA ILE A 182 -15.11 2.73 -2.14
C ILE A 182 -16.59 2.86 -1.80
N THR A 183 -17.30 1.74 -1.83
CA THR A 183 -18.68 1.61 -1.37
C THR A 183 -18.74 0.84 -0.05
N PRO A 184 -19.86 0.90 0.69
CA PRO A 184 -20.07 -0.03 1.80
C PRO A 184 -19.96 -1.48 1.30
N THR A 185 -19.20 -2.29 2.02
CA THR A 185 -19.03 -3.71 1.74
C THR A 185 -20.30 -4.45 2.17
N PRO A 186 -20.94 -5.23 1.29
CA PRO A 186 -22.05 -6.07 1.67
C PRO A 186 -21.65 -7.06 2.76
N GLN A 187 -22.53 -7.31 3.73
CA GLN A 187 -22.34 -8.41 4.67
C GLN A 187 -22.34 -9.74 3.89
N GLY A 188 -21.30 -10.56 4.04
CA GLY A 188 -21.13 -11.79 3.28
C GLY A 188 -20.24 -11.71 2.05
N ASP A 189 -19.81 -10.52 1.63
CA ASP A 189 -18.79 -10.33 0.59
C ASP A 189 -17.40 -10.53 1.24
N ALA A 190 -17.03 -11.80 1.40
CA ALA A 190 -15.84 -12.21 2.12
C ALA A 190 -14.58 -12.14 1.23
N ASN A 191 -14.74 -12.37 -0.08
CA ASN A 191 -13.61 -12.28 -1.02
C ASN A 191 -13.34 -10.83 -1.49
N LEU A 192 -14.25 -9.90 -1.18
CA LEU A 192 -14.22 -8.47 -1.48
C LEU A 192 -14.27 -8.17 -2.98
N ASP A 193 -15.05 -8.95 -3.72
CA ASP A 193 -15.30 -8.74 -5.15
C ASP A 193 -16.53 -7.84 -5.42
N GLY A 194 -17.25 -7.45 -4.37
CA GLY A 194 -18.41 -6.55 -4.43
C GLY A 194 -19.75 -7.26 -4.59
N GLU A 195 -19.76 -8.60 -4.73
CA GLU A 195 -20.96 -9.42 -4.81
C GLU A 195 -21.03 -10.41 -3.63
N VAL A 196 -22.23 -10.81 -3.22
CA VAL A 196 -22.42 -11.88 -2.23
C VAL A 196 -22.89 -13.13 -2.95
N ASN A 197 -22.00 -14.08 -3.16
CA ASN A 197 -22.24 -15.27 -3.97
C ASN A 197 -21.44 -16.51 -3.48
N LEU A 198 -21.47 -17.60 -4.25
CA LEU A 198 -20.80 -18.85 -3.87
C LEU A 198 -19.27 -18.72 -3.76
N GLY A 199 -18.68 -17.74 -4.44
CA GLY A 199 -17.28 -17.37 -4.35
C GLY A 199 -16.87 -17.03 -2.92
N ASP A 200 -17.71 -16.31 -2.17
CA ASP A 200 -17.46 -15.96 -0.77
C ASP A 200 -17.45 -17.18 0.14
N VAL A 201 -18.42 -18.09 -0.06
CA VAL A 201 -18.49 -19.37 0.67
C VAL A 201 -17.22 -20.19 0.44
N ILE A 202 -16.75 -20.26 -0.82
CA ILE A 202 -15.53 -20.98 -1.19
C ILE A 202 -14.31 -20.32 -0.54
N TYR A 203 -14.22 -18.99 -0.59
CA TYR A 203 -13.13 -18.23 0.01
C TYR A 203 -13.06 -18.45 1.53
N LEU A 204 -14.17 -18.27 2.26
CA LEU A 204 -14.22 -18.50 3.71
C LEU A 204 -13.84 -19.92 4.08
N ALA A 205 -14.34 -20.93 3.36
CA ALA A 205 -13.98 -22.32 3.60
C ALA A 205 -12.46 -22.54 3.41
N ARG A 206 -11.87 -22.02 2.33
CA ARG A 206 -10.43 -22.13 2.07
C ARG A 206 -9.61 -21.43 3.14
N TYR A 207 -10.05 -20.26 3.60
CA TYR A 207 -9.44 -19.55 4.71
C TYR A 207 -9.44 -20.40 5.99
N ILE A 208 -10.60 -20.93 6.41
CA ILE A 208 -10.73 -21.75 7.63
C ILE A 208 -9.83 -23.00 7.59
N PHE A 209 -9.64 -23.59 6.41
CA PHE A 209 -8.72 -24.72 6.22
C PHE A 209 -7.25 -24.33 6.02
N GLY A 210 -6.90 -23.05 6.22
CA GLY A 210 -5.53 -22.53 6.09
C GLY A 210 -4.97 -22.60 4.67
N LYS A 211 -5.86 -22.54 3.66
CA LYS A 211 -5.50 -22.59 2.24
C LYS A 211 -5.44 -21.21 1.58
N GLU A 212 -5.96 -20.20 2.24
CA GLU A 212 -5.84 -18.80 1.83
C GLU A 212 -5.55 -17.94 3.07
N PRO A 213 -4.71 -16.90 2.95
CA PRO A 213 -4.56 -15.90 3.99
C PRO A 213 -5.81 -15.01 4.08
N ILE A 214 -6.08 -14.45 5.26
CA ILE A 214 -7.09 -13.38 5.37
C ILE A 214 -6.58 -12.17 4.59
N ILE A 215 -7.42 -11.59 3.74
CA ILE A 215 -7.11 -10.32 3.06
C ILE A 215 -6.93 -9.22 4.13
N PHE A 216 -7.83 -9.16 5.11
CA PHE A 216 -7.73 -8.26 6.26
C PHE A 216 -7.91 -9.03 7.56
N ASP A 217 -6.92 -9.06 8.45
CA ASP A 217 -6.99 -9.71 9.77
C ASP A 217 -8.24 -9.38 10.62
N LYS A 218 -8.99 -8.33 10.27
CA LYS A 218 -10.16 -7.86 11.02
C LYS A 218 -11.20 -7.17 10.12
N CYS A 219 -11.54 -7.69 8.93
CA CYS A 219 -12.79 -7.25 8.27
C CYS A 219 -14.01 -7.91 8.94
N THR A 220 -14.03 -7.90 10.28
CA THR A 220 -14.87 -8.77 11.10
C THR A 220 -16.36 -8.68 10.74
N PRO A 221 -16.97 -7.50 10.49
CA PRO A 221 -18.40 -7.47 10.19
C PRO A 221 -18.81 -8.09 8.84
N CYS A 222 -17.89 -8.26 7.89
CA CYS A 222 -18.23 -8.81 6.57
C CYS A 222 -18.07 -10.33 6.51
N GLU A 223 -17.17 -10.89 7.33
CA GLU A 223 -16.82 -12.32 7.36
C GLU A 223 -17.51 -13.08 8.52
N ASP A 224 -17.79 -12.42 9.65
CA ASP A 224 -18.57 -12.93 10.79
C ASP A 224 -20.07 -12.76 10.49
N ILE A 225 -20.63 -13.73 9.77
CA ILE A 225 -21.98 -13.67 9.22
C ILE A 225 -23.01 -13.83 10.32
N ASN A 226 -22.72 -14.68 11.30
CA ASN A 226 -23.64 -14.95 12.40
C ASN A 226 -23.49 -13.93 13.57
N GLY A 227 -22.44 -13.11 13.57
CA GLY A 227 -22.18 -12.05 14.53
C GLY A 227 -21.72 -12.54 15.91
N ASP A 228 -21.18 -13.76 16.00
CA ASP A 228 -20.77 -14.38 17.26
C ASP A 228 -19.33 -14.03 17.69
N GLY A 229 -18.61 -13.32 16.81
CA GLY A 229 -17.25 -12.85 17.03
C GLY A 229 -16.16 -13.87 16.68
N ASN A 230 -16.51 -15.06 16.22
CA ASN A 230 -15.58 -16.08 15.75
C ASN A 230 -15.78 -16.29 14.25
N LEU A 231 -14.69 -16.26 13.49
CA LEU A 231 -14.72 -16.61 12.08
C LEU A 231 -14.49 -18.12 11.93
N ASP A 232 -15.58 -18.88 11.76
CA ASP A 232 -15.52 -20.34 11.68
C ASP A 232 -16.51 -20.99 10.68
N LEU A 233 -16.64 -22.31 10.71
CA LEU A 233 -17.47 -23.04 9.75
C LEU A 233 -18.95 -22.67 9.86
N SER A 234 -19.39 -22.12 10.99
CA SER A 234 -20.75 -21.63 11.20
C SER A 234 -21.07 -20.47 10.26
N ASP A 235 -20.12 -19.55 10.03
CA ASP A 235 -20.28 -18.45 9.08
C ASP A 235 -20.43 -18.94 7.63
N VAL A 236 -19.65 -19.97 7.27
CA VAL A 236 -19.73 -20.61 5.95
C VAL A 236 -21.13 -21.20 5.72
N ILE A 237 -21.68 -21.86 6.73
CA ILE A 237 -23.01 -22.48 6.66
C ILE A 237 -24.09 -21.40 6.57
N GLU A 238 -24.00 -20.36 7.39
CA GLU A 238 -24.98 -19.26 7.41
C GLU A 238 -24.99 -18.50 6.08
N LEU A 239 -23.82 -18.21 5.52
CA LEU A 239 -23.70 -17.56 4.21
C LEU A 239 -24.29 -18.43 3.09
N ALA A 240 -24.02 -19.74 3.12
CA ALA A 240 -24.59 -20.67 2.15
C ALA A 240 -26.12 -20.73 2.24
N HIS A 241 -26.69 -20.73 3.47
CA HIS A 241 -28.14 -20.66 3.65
C HIS A 241 -28.72 -19.36 3.09
N TYR A 242 -28.10 -18.23 3.39
CA TYR A 242 -28.50 -16.92 2.87
C TYR A 242 -28.54 -16.90 1.33
N ILE A 243 -27.48 -17.38 0.67
CA ILE A 243 -27.38 -17.42 -0.80
C ILE A 243 -28.41 -18.37 -1.42
N LEU A 244 -28.68 -19.51 -0.78
CA LEU A 244 -29.61 -20.52 -1.29
C LEU A 244 -31.09 -20.24 -0.92
N GLY A 245 -31.35 -19.22 -0.10
CA GLY A 245 -32.70 -18.82 0.32
C GLY A 245 -33.36 -19.80 1.31
N HIS A 246 -32.56 -20.42 2.18
CA HIS A 246 -33.00 -21.36 3.20
C HIS A 246 -33.01 -20.77 4.61
#